data_AF-A0A2N9FWY3-F1
#
_entry.id   AF-A0A2N9FWY3-F1
#
_cell.length_a   1.000
_cell.length_b   1.000
_cell.length_c   1.000
_cell.angle_alpha   90.00
_cell.angle_beta   90.00
_cell.angle_gamma   90.00
#
_symmetry.space_group_name_H-M   'P 1'
#
loop_
_entity.id
_entity.type
_entity.pdbx_description
1 polymer ?
#
loop_
_entity_poly.entity_id
_entity_poly.type
_entity_poly.pdbx_seq_one_letter_code
_entity_poly.pdbx_strand_id
1 'polypeptide(L)'
;MAQNEIISKPIHVILDGDNYSLWTQGMCSFLKGRKLWLYVTGQRHPPTPQKDETEDAFALRLEDWDGVNHQIITWLCNTSTPSVSMEFGGYDTAKDVWDMLASRYAGSDGAREHHLMVTLYQLRQDPGERITTFHSRMRFLWDQLAASEPVIKSVSDAQLVSTHRERTRLHQFLMGVLDDFESVRSQLLNRSPLPTVNQAVNDLVREETRLKSHRSSQPHTTVLATLVSVDVESPPSQLR
;
A
#
# COMPACT_ATOMS: atom_id res chain seq x y z
N MET A 1 -31.26 5.18 -23.24
CA MET A 1 -30.81 4.70 -21.91
C MET A 1 -29.32 4.97 -21.83
N ALA A 2 -28.93 6.08 -21.22
CA ALA A 2 -27.53 6.42 -21.03
C ALA A 2 -26.98 5.53 -19.93
N GLN A 3 -26.11 4.60 -20.29
CA GLN A 3 -25.35 3.80 -19.35
C GLN A 3 -24.39 4.74 -18.65
N ASN A 4 -24.61 4.97 -17.35
CA ASN A 4 -23.62 5.58 -16.47
C ASN A 4 -22.36 4.72 -16.56
N GLU A 5 -21.39 5.15 -17.36
CA GLU A 5 -20.01 4.72 -17.22
C GLU A 5 -19.58 5.16 -15.82
N ILE A 6 -19.62 4.21 -14.89
CA ILE A 6 -18.81 4.29 -13.68
C ILE A 6 -17.41 4.54 -14.22
N ILE A 7 -16.88 5.74 -13.98
CA ILE A 7 -15.48 6.09 -14.27
C ILE A 7 -14.64 5.20 -13.34
N SER A 8 -14.44 3.96 -13.78
CA SER A 8 -13.47 3.04 -13.23
C SER A 8 -12.14 3.76 -13.43
N LYS A 9 -11.58 4.32 -12.36
CA LYS A 9 -10.17 4.71 -12.33
C LYS A 9 -9.42 3.39 -12.29
N PRO A 10 -8.96 2.86 -13.44
CA PRO A 10 -8.45 1.50 -13.47
C PRO A 10 -7.07 1.42 -12.81
N ILE A 11 -6.45 2.57 -12.56
CA ILE A 11 -5.21 2.77 -11.83
C ILE A 11 -5.47 3.88 -10.81
N HIS A 12 -5.37 3.55 -9.52
CA HIS A 12 -5.57 4.49 -8.42
C HIS A 12 -4.27 5.10 -7.88
N VAL A 13 -3.13 4.52 -8.24
CA VAL A 13 -1.81 4.94 -7.80
C VAL A 13 -1.27 5.96 -8.78
N ILE A 14 -0.84 7.12 -8.28
CA ILE A 14 -0.21 8.18 -9.08
C ILE A 14 1.30 8.11 -8.86
N LEU A 15 2.08 7.96 -9.93
CA LEU A 15 3.53 7.87 -9.88
C LEU A 15 4.14 9.18 -9.35
N ASP A 16 4.77 9.09 -8.19
CA ASP A 16 5.43 10.21 -7.49
C ASP A 16 6.96 10.05 -7.38
N GLY A 17 7.49 8.93 -7.89
CA GLY A 17 8.92 8.58 -7.85
C GLY A 17 9.23 7.49 -6.82
N ASP A 18 8.66 7.57 -5.62
CA ASP A 18 8.93 6.63 -4.53
C ASP A 18 8.09 5.34 -4.68
N ASN A 19 6.93 5.44 -5.30
CA ASN A 19 5.97 4.36 -5.44
C ASN A 19 6.08 3.56 -6.75
N TYR A 20 7.17 3.72 -7.51
CA TYR A 20 7.32 3.16 -8.86
C TYR A 20 7.00 1.66 -8.97
N SER A 21 7.44 0.84 -8.01
CA SER A 21 7.14 -0.61 -8.05
C SER A 21 5.63 -0.91 -7.97
N LEU A 22 4.90 -0.20 -7.10
CA LEU A 22 3.46 -0.39 -6.94
C LEU A 22 2.72 0.13 -8.18
N TRP A 23 3.10 1.32 -8.65
CA TRP A 23 2.54 1.91 -9.86
C TRP A 23 2.77 1.01 -11.08
N THR A 24 3.98 0.48 -11.25
CA THR A 24 4.36 -0.41 -12.36
C THR A 24 3.52 -1.69 -12.37
N GLN A 25 3.25 -2.29 -11.20
CA GLN A 25 2.37 -3.47 -11.10
C GLN A 25 0.94 -3.16 -11.56
N GLY A 26 0.40 -2.02 -11.13
CA GLY A 26 -0.92 -1.55 -11.55
C GLY A 26 -1.00 -1.27 -13.05
N MET A 27 -0.05 -0.50 -13.58
CA MET A 27 0.02 -0.14 -14.99
C MET A 27 0.25 -1.37 -15.89
N CYS A 28 1.14 -2.29 -15.48
CA CYS A 28 1.37 -3.56 -16.18
C CYS A 28 0.08 -4.39 -16.27
N SER A 29 -0.66 -4.53 -15.17
CA SER A 29 -1.93 -5.25 -15.15
C SER A 29 -2.98 -4.60 -16.05
N PHE A 30 -3.08 -3.27 -16.00
CA PHE A 30 -3.99 -2.49 -16.84
C PHE A 30 -3.70 -2.67 -18.34
N LEU A 31 -2.44 -2.52 -18.75
CA LEU A 31 -2.03 -2.67 -20.15
C LEU A 31 -2.18 -4.12 -20.64
N LYS A 32 -1.87 -5.11 -19.80
CA LYS A 32 -2.10 -6.54 -20.12
C LYS A 32 -3.59 -6.84 -20.30
N GLY A 33 -4.45 -6.33 -19.41
CA GLY A 33 -5.90 -6.47 -19.53
C GLY A 33 -6.47 -5.90 -20.83
N ARG A 34 -5.80 -4.88 -21.39
CA ARG A 34 -6.17 -4.27 -22.68
C ARG A 34 -5.41 -4.83 -23.89
N LYS A 35 -4.52 -5.82 -23.71
CA LYS A 35 -3.64 -6.37 -24.76
C LYS A 35 -2.67 -5.34 -25.37
N LEU A 36 -2.29 -4.33 -24.59
CA LEU A 36 -1.42 -3.23 -25.02
C LEU A 36 0.01 -3.33 -24.48
N TRP A 37 0.28 -4.31 -23.61
CA TRP A 37 1.59 -4.54 -22.99
C TRP A 37 2.75 -4.63 -24.00
N LEU A 38 2.49 -5.14 -25.20
CA LEU A 38 3.52 -5.33 -26.22
C LEU A 38 4.06 -4.02 -26.81
N TYR A 39 3.32 -2.92 -26.71
CA TYR A 39 3.80 -1.59 -27.13
C TYR A 39 4.91 -1.10 -26.21
N VAL A 40 4.70 -1.18 -24.88
CA VAL A 40 5.68 -0.69 -23.89
C VAL A 40 6.89 -1.61 -23.74
N THR A 41 6.76 -2.92 -24.01
CA THR A 41 7.93 -3.82 -24.07
C THR A 41 8.68 -3.76 -25.38
N GLY A 42 8.14 -3.07 -26.39
CA GLY A 42 8.72 -2.99 -27.72
C GLY A 42 8.56 -4.23 -28.57
N GLN A 43 7.73 -5.20 -28.19
CA GLN A 43 7.44 -6.36 -29.05
C GLN A 43 6.48 -6.00 -30.20
N ARG A 44 5.73 -4.90 -30.06
CA ARG A 44 4.90 -4.34 -31.11
C ARG A 44 5.55 -3.09 -31.70
N HIS A 45 6.28 -3.30 -32.80
CA HIS A 45 7.01 -2.24 -33.48
C HIS A 45 6.10 -1.36 -34.35
N PRO A 46 6.52 -0.11 -34.65
CA PRO A 46 5.94 0.68 -35.72
C PRO A 46 5.87 -0.15 -37.01
N PRO A 47 4.78 -0.06 -37.77
CA PRO A 47 4.66 -0.77 -39.04
C PRO A 47 5.74 -0.33 -40.01
N THR A 48 6.25 -1.29 -40.79
CA THR A 48 7.16 -1.03 -41.91
C THR A 48 6.43 -1.18 -43.25
N PRO A 49 6.89 -0.51 -44.32
CA PRO A 49 6.30 -0.66 -45.66
C PRO A 49 6.41 -2.09 -46.17
N GLN A 50 5.32 -2.63 -46.74
CA GLN A 50 5.31 -3.96 -47.35
C GLN A 50 5.51 -3.87 -48.88
N LYS A 51 6.03 -4.94 -49.50
CA LYS A 51 6.43 -4.95 -50.92
C LYS A 51 5.31 -4.63 -51.92
N ASP A 52 4.06 -4.96 -51.59
CA ASP A 52 2.90 -4.84 -52.49
C ASP A 52 1.80 -3.94 -51.90
N GLU A 53 2.17 -3.06 -50.97
CA GLU A 53 1.24 -2.19 -50.25
C GLU A 53 1.19 -0.78 -50.85
N THR A 54 -0.01 -0.20 -50.88
CA THR A 54 -0.18 1.19 -51.30
C THR A 54 0.25 2.16 -50.20
N GLU A 55 0.68 3.36 -50.57
CA GLU A 55 1.05 4.40 -49.60
C GLU A 55 -0.09 4.70 -48.61
N ASP A 56 -1.34 4.75 -49.09
CA ASP A 56 -2.52 4.96 -48.25
C ASP A 56 -2.73 3.83 -47.23
N ALA A 57 -2.50 2.57 -47.61
CA ALA A 57 -2.64 1.44 -46.71
C ALA A 57 -1.53 1.43 -45.63
N PHE A 58 -0.31 1.81 -46.02
CA PHE A 58 0.79 1.98 -45.06
C PHE A 58 0.50 3.12 -44.08
N ALA A 59 0.05 4.27 -44.58
CA ALA A 59 -0.29 5.42 -43.77
C ALA A 59 -1.38 5.11 -42.73
N LEU A 60 -2.43 4.37 -43.13
CA LEU A 60 -3.51 3.97 -42.23
C LEU A 60 -3.00 3.04 -41.11
N ARG A 61 -2.15 2.06 -41.43
CA ARG A 61 -1.56 1.18 -40.40
C ARG A 61 -0.65 1.96 -39.45
N LEU A 62 0.08 2.95 -39.97
CA LEU A 62 0.94 3.80 -39.17
C LEU A 62 0.13 4.68 -38.23
N GLU A 63 -0.94 5.31 -38.72
CA GLU A 63 -1.89 6.10 -37.92
C GLU A 63 -2.55 5.25 -36.82
N ASP A 64 -3.00 4.02 -37.14
CA ASP A 64 -3.58 3.09 -36.17
C ASP A 64 -2.58 2.73 -35.05
N TRP A 65 -1.33 2.43 -35.42
CA TRP A 65 -0.28 2.14 -34.45
C TRP A 65 0.02 3.37 -33.59
N ASP A 66 0.15 4.53 -34.21
CA ASP A 66 0.53 5.78 -33.56
C ASP A 66 -0.56 6.29 -32.60
N GLY A 67 -1.83 6.14 -32.98
CA GLY A 67 -2.97 6.47 -32.11
C GLY A 67 -2.99 5.61 -30.84
N VAL A 68 -2.69 4.31 -30.95
CA VAL A 68 -2.60 3.43 -29.78
C VAL A 68 -1.36 3.75 -28.93
N ASN A 69 -0.22 4.03 -29.57
CA ASN A 69 1.01 4.45 -28.90
C ASN A 69 0.78 5.71 -28.05
N HIS A 70 0.20 6.78 -28.62
CA HIS A 70 -0.10 8.03 -27.93
C HIS A 70 -1.19 7.89 -26.87
N GLN A 71 -2.15 6.97 -27.05
CA GLN A 71 -3.12 6.64 -26.01
C GLN A 71 -2.43 6.08 -24.77
N ILE A 72 -1.41 5.23 -24.94
CA ILE A 72 -0.64 4.69 -23.82
C ILE A 72 0.16 5.81 -23.14
N ILE A 73 0.85 6.67 -23.91
CA ILE A 73 1.57 7.83 -23.38
C ILE A 73 0.63 8.72 -22.54
N THR A 74 -0.58 8.96 -23.02
CA THR A 74 -1.60 9.73 -22.31
C THR A 74 -1.96 9.09 -20.96
N TRP A 75 -2.12 7.76 -20.89
CA TRP A 75 -2.36 7.09 -19.60
C TRP A 75 -1.16 7.13 -18.67
N LEU A 76 0.07 7.03 -19.19
CA LEU A 76 1.28 7.24 -18.41
C LEU A 76 1.29 8.65 -17.82
N CYS A 77 0.95 9.68 -18.60
CA CYS A 77 0.83 11.07 -18.13
C CYS A 77 -0.20 11.20 -17.00
N ASN A 78 -1.41 10.67 -17.23
CA ASN A 78 -2.55 10.82 -16.31
C ASN A 78 -2.38 10.07 -15.00
N THR A 79 -1.48 9.09 -14.97
CA THR A 79 -1.17 8.29 -13.78
C THR A 79 0.16 8.66 -13.17
N SER A 80 0.71 9.83 -13.51
CA SER A 80 1.95 10.36 -12.95
C SER A 80 1.71 11.76 -12.39
N THR A 81 2.53 12.15 -11.42
CA THR A 81 2.58 13.54 -10.96
C THR A 81 3.01 14.48 -12.10
N PRO A 82 2.61 15.76 -12.08
CA PRO A 82 3.01 16.73 -13.12
C PRO A 82 4.52 16.81 -13.32
N SER A 83 5.31 16.70 -12.24
CA SER A 83 6.77 16.70 -12.30
C SER A 83 7.32 15.55 -13.13
N VAL A 84 6.74 14.35 -13.00
CA VAL A 84 7.16 13.17 -13.74
C VAL A 84 6.67 13.24 -15.19
N SER A 85 5.41 13.63 -15.43
CA SER A 85 4.85 13.64 -16.79
C SER A 85 5.45 14.72 -17.70
N MET A 86 5.99 15.82 -17.15
CA MET A 86 6.74 16.81 -17.92
C MET A 86 7.96 16.23 -18.63
N GLU A 87 8.52 15.11 -18.14
CA GLU A 87 9.67 14.45 -18.73
C GLU A 87 9.32 13.66 -19.99
N PHE A 88 8.03 13.41 -20.26
CA PHE A 88 7.62 12.51 -21.34
C PHE A 88 7.66 13.19 -22.71
N GLY A 89 7.66 14.53 -22.76
CA GLY A 89 7.58 15.29 -24.01
C GLY A 89 8.76 15.11 -24.97
N GLY A 90 9.86 14.48 -24.52
CA GLY A 90 11.01 14.16 -25.36
C GLY A 90 10.96 12.78 -26.02
N TYR A 91 9.86 12.04 -25.87
CA TYR A 91 9.76 10.65 -26.30
C TYR A 91 8.58 10.43 -27.24
N ASP A 92 8.85 9.82 -28.39
CA ASP A 92 7.85 9.55 -29.42
C ASP A 92 7.09 8.23 -29.19
N THR A 93 7.67 7.29 -28.44
CA THR A 93 7.05 5.99 -28.20
C THR A 93 6.77 5.72 -26.73
N ALA A 94 5.66 5.03 -26.47
CA ALA A 94 5.29 4.55 -25.15
C ALA A 94 6.36 3.61 -24.56
N LYS A 95 7.12 2.91 -25.42
CA LYS A 95 8.28 2.12 -25.02
C LYS A 95 9.37 3.02 -24.43
N ASP A 96 9.72 4.10 -25.11
CA ASP A 96 10.83 4.94 -24.65
C ASP A 96 10.48 5.65 -23.34
N VAL A 97 9.22 6.09 -23.18
CA VAL A 97 8.71 6.59 -21.90
C VAL A 97 8.80 5.50 -20.82
N TRP A 98 8.38 4.28 -21.13
CA TRP A 98 8.42 3.15 -20.19
C TRP A 98 9.85 2.81 -19.75
N ASP A 99 10.79 2.73 -20.69
CA ASP A 99 12.19 2.44 -20.42
C ASP A 99 12.88 3.57 -19.65
N MET A 100 12.54 4.83 -19.94
CA MET A 100 12.99 5.98 -19.14
C MET A 100 12.52 5.89 -17.69
N LEU A 101 11.23 5.62 -17.48
CA LEU A 101 10.67 5.48 -16.14
C LEU A 101 11.33 4.33 -15.39
N ALA A 102 11.58 3.20 -16.06
CA ALA A 102 12.30 2.09 -15.49
C ALA A 102 13.75 2.46 -15.14
N SER A 103 14.48 3.10 -16.05
CA SER A 103 15.86 3.51 -15.78
C SER A 103 15.97 4.47 -14.61
N ARG A 104 14.98 5.35 -14.43
CA ARG A 104 15.00 6.40 -13.41
C ARG A 104 14.51 5.92 -12.04
N TYR A 105 13.46 5.11 -12.02
CA TYR A 105 12.74 4.77 -10.79
C TYR A 105 12.72 3.27 -10.46
N ALA A 106 13.13 2.38 -11.38
CA ALA A 106 13.30 0.95 -11.06
C ALA A 106 14.57 0.68 -10.26
N GLY A 107 15.49 1.66 -10.19
CA GLY A 107 16.71 1.56 -9.41
C GLY A 107 16.43 1.19 -7.95
N SER A 108 16.97 0.06 -7.53
CA SER A 108 17.19 -0.28 -6.13
C SER A 108 18.34 0.57 -5.60
N ASP A 109 18.17 1.89 -5.54
CA ASP A 109 19.19 2.69 -4.87
C ASP A 109 19.10 2.36 -3.38
N GLY A 110 20.23 2.08 -2.73
CA GLY A 110 20.27 1.70 -1.31
C GLY A 110 19.55 2.72 -0.42
N ALA A 111 19.42 3.97 -0.88
CA ALA A 111 18.59 5.01 -0.28
C ALA A 111 17.10 4.63 -0.16
N ARG A 112 16.50 4.02 -1.19
CA ARG A 112 15.10 3.57 -1.17
C ARG A 112 14.91 2.40 -0.21
N GLU A 113 15.80 1.42 -0.25
CA GLU A 113 15.78 0.31 0.70
C GLU A 113 15.91 0.83 2.14
N HIS A 114 16.86 1.73 2.39
CA HIS A 114 17.03 2.40 3.66
C HIS A 114 15.76 3.16 4.11
N HIS A 115 15.14 3.93 3.21
CA HIS A 115 13.90 4.65 3.51
C HIS A 115 12.76 3.68 3.87
N LEU A 116 12.57 2.59 3.11
CA LEU A 116 11.58 1.56 3.39
C LEU A 116 11.84 0.88 4.74
N MET A 117 13.10 0.56 5.05
CA MET A 117 13.49 0.00 6.34
C MET A 117 13.16 0.95 7.49
N VAL A 118 13.59 2.22 7.41
CA VAL A 118 13.30 3.23 8.44
C VAL A 118 11.79 3.38 8.65
N THR A 119 11.04 3.51 7.56
CA THR A 119 9.58 3.64 7.61
C THR A 119 8.94 2.43 8.29
N LEU A 120 9.36 1.21 7.93
CA LEU A 120 8.86 -0.02 8.53
C LEU A 120 9.16 -0.10 10.04
N TYR A 121 10.37 0.26 10.46
CA TYR A 121 10.76 0.23 11.88
C TYR A 121 10.05 1.29 12.73
N GLN A 122 9.68 2.43 12.13
CA GLN A 122 8.96 3.51 12.79
C GLN A 122 7.44 3.34 12.73
N LEU A 123 6.93 2.47 11.86
CA LEU A 123 5.50 2.27 11.66
C LEU A 123 4.84 1.76 12.95
N ARG A 124 3.82 2.48 13.42
CA ARG A 124 2.98 2.12 14.57
C ARG A 124 1.51 2.11 14.15
N GLN A 125 0.71 1.31 14.84
CA GLN A 125 -0.74 1.31 14.69
C GLN A 125 -1.29 2.65 15.20
N ASP A 126 -2.10 3.32 14.39
CA ASP A 126 -2.69 4.60 14.77
C ASP A 126 -3.86 4.39 15.75
N PRO A 127 -4.13 5.35 16.67
CA PRO A 127 -5.28 5.26 17.57
C PRO A 127 -6.60 5.09 16.81
N GLY A 128 -7.34 4.01 17.12
CA GLY A 128 -8.59 3.68 16.45
C GLY A 128 -8.44 2.97 15.09
N GLU A 129 -7.23 2.79 14.58
CA GLU A 129 -6.97 1.99 13.39
C GLU A 129 -7.23 0.51 13.66
N ARG A 130 -7.89 -0.17 12.71
CA ARG A 130 -8.11 -1.61 12.80
C ARG A 130 -6.81 -2.37 12.63
N ILE A 131 -6.66 -3.48 13.37
CA ILE A 131 -5.51 -4.40 13.25
C ILE A 131 -5.29 -4.85 11.80
N THR A 132 -6.36 -5.10 11.05
CA THR A 132 -6.26 -5.50 9.64
C THR A 132 -5.73 -4.39 8.75
N THR A 133 -6.13 -3.13 8.99
CA THR A 133 -5.61 -1.97 8.25
C THR A 133 -4.12 -1.77 8.53
N PHE A 134 -3.73 -1.82 9.81
CA PHE A 134 -2.33 -1.73 10.22
C PHE A 134 -1.48 -2.84 9.59
N HIS A 135 -1.95 -4.10 9.64
CA HIS A 135 -1.29 -5.23 8.99
C HIS A 135 -1.15 -5.03 7.47
N SER A 136 -2.15 -4.47 6.78
CA SER A 136 -2.05 -4.17 5.35
C SER A 136 -0.94 -3.17 5.03
N ARG A 137 -0.74 -2.13 5.86
CA ARG A 137 0.36 -1.15 5.69
C ARG A 137 1.73 -1.81 5.87
N MET A 138 1.87 -2.63 6.92
CA MET A 138 3.09 -3.41 7.18
C MET A 138 3.40 -4.37 6.03
N ARG A 139 2.39 -5.09 5.55
CA ARG A 139 2.50 -6.03 4.42
C ARG A 139 2.97 -5.34 3.15
N PHE A 140 2.43 -4.17 2.85
CA PHE A 140 2.85 -3.38 1.70
C PHE A 140 4.36 -3.08 1.74
N LEU A 141 4.89 -2.62 2.87
CA LEU A 141 6.32 -2.36 3.02
C LEU A 141 7.17 -3.63 2.92
N TRP A 142 6.72 -4.74 3.52
CA TRP A 142 7.42 -6.02 3.41
C TRP A 142 7.49 -6.56 1.98
N ASP A 143 6.42 -6.36 1.19
CA ASP A 143 6.38 -6.81 -0.20
C ASP A 143 7.29 -5.92 -1.09
N GLN A 144 7.37 -4.62 -0.80
CA GLN A 144 8.28 -3.69 -1.48
C GLN A 144 9.76 -4.02 -1.19
N LEU A 145 10.10 -4.33 0.07
CA LEU A 145 11.44 -4.81 0.44
C LEU A 145 11.75 -6.20 -0.16
N ALA A 146 10.74 -7.05 -0.33
CA ALA A 146 10.93 -8.35 -1.00
C ALA A 146 11.27 -8.22 -2.48
N ALA A 147 10.75 -7.19 -3.14
CA ALA A 147 11.04 -6.93 -4.55
C ALA A 147 12.51 -6.51 -4.79
N SER A 148 13.22 -6.01 -3.77
CA SER A 148 14.64 -5.63 -3.86
C SER A 148 15.61 -6.73 -3.41
N GLU A 149 15.13 -7.88 -2.94
CA GLU A 149 16.01 -8.96 -2.49
C GLU A 149 16.63 -9.76 -3.64
N PRO A 150 17.87 -10.26 -3.47
CA PRO A 150 18.52 -11.09 -4.48
C PRO A 150 17.81 -12.44 -4.65
N VAL A 151 17.89 -13.01 -5.86
CA VAL A 151 17.32 -14.33 -6.16
C VAL A 151 18.04 -15.42 -5.38
N ILE A 152 17.30 -16.14 -4.52
CA ILE A 152 17.82 -17.26 -3.74
C ILE A 152 18.01 -18.47 -4.67
N LYS A 153 19.24 -19.02 -4.69
CA LYS A 153 19.66 -20.05 -5.66
C LYS A 153 19.38 -21.50 -5.24
N SER A 154 19.10 -21.76 -3.96
CA SER A 154 18.90 -23.11 -3.42
C SER A 154 17.63 -23.23 -2.57
N VAL A 155 17.02 -24.42 -2.55
CA VAL A 155 15.76 -24.71 -1.82
C VAL A 155 15.97 -24.72 -0.31
N SER A 156 17.10 -25.25 0.17
CA SER A 156 17.44 -25.29 1.60
C SER A 156 17.61 -23.87 2.16
N ASP A 157 18.31 -23.00 1.42
CA ASP A 157 18.49 -21.60 1.82
C ASP A 157 17.16 -20.85 1.78
N ALA A 158 16.29 -21.14 0.80
CA ALA A 158 14.98 -20.52 0.69
C ALA A 158 14.09 -20.82 1.91
N GLN A 159 14.09 -22.05 2.42
CA GLN A 159 13.28 -22.42 3.59
C GLN A 159 13.79 -21.73 4.87
N LEU A 160 15.11 -21.67 5.05
CA LEU A 160 15.73 -21.00 6.19
C LEU A 160 15.48 -19.49 6.16
N VAL A 161 15.67 -18.85 4.99
CA VAL A 161 15.39 -17.43 4.79
C VAL A 161 13.91 -17.12 5.02
N SER A 162 12.99 -17.93 4.47
CA SER A 162 11.55 -17.78 4.69
C SER A 162 11.17 -17.85 6.16
N THR A 163 11.73 -18.82 6.90
CA THR A 163 11.48 -18.97 8.34
C THR A 163 12.02 -17.77 9.12
N HIS A 164 13.24 -17.32 8.81
CA HIS A 164 13.84 -16.15 9.45
C HIS A 164 13.04 -14.87 9.16
N ARG A 165 12.55 -14.74 7.92
CA ARG A 165 11.75 -13.61 7.46
C ARG A 165 10.40 -13.56 8.15
N GLU A 166 9.67 -14.67 8.19
CA GLU A 166 8.39 -14.76 8.89
C GLU A 166 8.54 -14.40 10.37
N ARG A 167 9.58 -14.92 11.02
CA ARG A 167 9.91 -14.56 12.41
C ARG A 167 10.19 -13.07 12.56
N THR A 168 10.98 -12.47 11.68
CA THR A 168 11.29 -11.03 11.73
C THR A 168 10.05 -10.17 11.54
N ARG A 169 9.20 -10.53 10.56
CA ARG A 169 7.92 -9.85 10.30
C ARG A 169 6.99 -9.92 11.51
N LEU A 170 6.91 -11.07 12.19
CA LEU A 170 6.14 -11.19 13.44
C LEU A 170 6.61 -10.20 14.50
N HIS A 171 7.91 -10.13 14.78
CA HIS A 171 8.44 -9.22 15.80
C HIS A 171 8.18 -7.76 15.44
N GLN A 172 8.44 -7.37 14.18
CA GLN A 172 8.14 -6.03 13.68
C GLN A 172 6.65 -5.69 13.83
N PHE A 173 5.76 -6.64 13.50
CA PHE A 173 4.32 -6.48 13.67
C PHE A 173 3.94 -6.21 15.11
N LEU A 174 4.37 -7.08 16.03
CA LEU A 174 4.05 -6.96 17.45
C LEU A 174 4.66 -5.70 18.09
N MET A 175 5.83 -5.23 17.64
CA MET A 175 6.42 -3.98 18.11
C MET A 175 5.60 -2.74 17.75
N GLY A 176 4.82 -2.80 16.66
CA GLY A 176 4.05 -1.66 16.19
C GLY A 176 2.60 -1.64 16.64
N VAL A 177 2.08 -2.74 17.19
CA VAL A 177 0.70 -2.84 17.70
C VAL A 177 0.56 -2.05 19.00
N LEU A 178 -0.57 -1.34 19.16
CA LEU A 178 -0.86 -0.51 20.33
C LEU A 178 -0.83 -1.30 21.66
N ASP A 179 -0.54 -0.58 22.74
CA ASP A 179 -0.40 -1.14 24.09
C ASP A 179 -1.71 -1.72 24.66
N ASP A 180 -2.86 -1.31 24.11
CA ASP A 180 -4.18 -1.93 24.41
C ASP A 180 -4.17 -3.46 24.19
N PHE A 181 -3.25 -3.97 23.37
CA PHE A 181 -3.11 -5.38 23.04
C PHE A 181 -1.91 -6.07 23.71
N GLU A 182 -1.27 -5.44 24.70
CA GLU A 182 -0.03 -5.95 25.33
C GLU A 182 -0.18 -7.36 25.89
N SER A 183 -1.35 -7.69 26.47
CA SER A 183 -1.63 -9.03 26.98
C SER A 183 -1.56 -10.11 25.89
N VAL A 184 -2.11 -9.83 24.70
CA VAL A 184 -2.08 -10.73 23.56
C VAL A 184 -0.68 -10.78 22.94
N ARG A 185 0.01 -9.64 22.86
CA ARG A 185 1.41 -9.56 22.41
C ARG A 185 2.32 -10.45 23.25
N SER A 186 2.24 -10.36 24.57
CA SER A 186 3.01 -11.21 25.49
C SER A 186 2.67 -12.70 25.33
N GLN A 187 1.39 -13.05 25.24
CA GLN A 187 0.97 -14.44 25.00
C GLN A 187 1.53 -15.00 23.69
N LEU A 188 1.51 -14.22 22.61
CA LEU A 188 2.05 -14.63 21.30
C LEU A 188 3.56 -14.86 21.36
N LEU A 189 4.31 -13.99 22.04
CA LEU A 189 5.77 -14.11 22.20
C LEU A 189 6.19 -15.31 23.05
N ASN A 190 5.33 -15.78 23.96
CA ASN A 190 5.60 -16.93 24.84
C ASN A 190 5.25 -18.29 24.21
N ARG A 191 4.73 -18.34 22.97
CA ARG A 191 4.40 -19.61 22.29
C ARG A 191 5.65 -20.29 21.75
N SER A 192 5.69 -21.62 21.86
CA SER A 192 6.71 -22.47 21.25
C SER A 192 6.04 -23.61 20.45
N PRO A 193 6.16 -23.64 19.11
CA PRO A 193 6.87 -22.66 18.27
C PRO A 193 6.17 -21.29 18.22
N LEU A 194 6.91 -20.25 17.81
CA LEU A 194 6.35 -18.92 17.58
C LEU A 194 5.24 -18.99 16.49
N PRO A 195 4.18 -18.19 16.64
CA PRO A 195 3.09 -18.16 15.66
C PRO A 195 3.51 -17.47 14.36
N THR A 196 2.76 -17.68 13.29
CA THR A 196 2.90 -16.89 12.06
C THR A 196 2.29 -15.51 12.21
N VAL A 197 2.62 -14.57 11.31
CA VAL A 197 2.01 -13.23 11.30
C VAL A 197 0.49 -13.34 11.16
N ASN A 198 0.00 -14.24 10.30
CA ASN A 198 -1.44 -14.45 10.12
C ASN A 198 -2.14 -14.95 11.39
N GLN A 199 -1.50 -15.85 12.15
CA GLN A 199 -2.03 -16.31 13.42
C GLN A 199 -2.10 -15.17 14.45
N ALA A 200 -1.05 -14.35 14.53
CA ALA A 200 -1.02 -13.17 15.40
C ALA A 200 -2.12 -12.15 15.04
N VAL A 201 -2.30 -11.86 13.74
CA VAL A 201 -3.38 -10.99 13.25
C VAL A 201 -4.75 -11.52 13.68
N ASN A 202 -5.00 -12.83 13.50
CA ASN A 202 -6.28 -13.42 13.88
C ASN A 202 -6.57 -13.30 15.39
N ASP A 203 -5.56 -13.53 16.23
CA ASP A 203 -5.72 -13.42 17.68
C ASP A 203 -5.94 -11.95 18.13
N LEU A 204 -5.23 -11.01 17.51
CA LEU A 204 -5.41 -9.58 17.76
C LEU A 204 -6.77 -9.04 17.27
N VAL A 205 -7.28 -9.53 16.14
CA VAL A 205 -8.63 -9.17 15.64
C VAL A 205 -9.73 -9.68 16.57
N ARG A 206 -9.57 -10.89 17.14
CA ARG A 206 -10.48 -11.41 18.16
C ARG A 206 -10.49 -10.51 19.39
N GLU A 207 -9.31 -10.10 19.84
CA GLU A 207 -9.20 -9.19 20.99
C GLU A 207 -9.76 -7.80 20.69
N GLU A 208 -9.53 -7.26 19.49
CA GLU A 208 -10.11 -5.98 19.05
C GLU A 208 -11.64 -6.03 19.13
N THR A 209 -12.24 -7.16 18.71
CA THR A 209 -13.69 -7.38 18.79
C THR A 209 -14.17 -7.42 20.25
N ARG A 210 -13.45 -8.12 21.12
CA ARG A 210 -13.76 -8.20 22.56
C ARG A 210 -13.69 -6.83 23.23
N LEU A 211 -12.66 -6.03 22.95
CA LEU A 211 -12.48 -4.68 23.49
C LEU A 211 -13.58 -3.72 23.03
N LYS A 212 -13.98 -3.79 21.75
CA LYS A 212 -15.11 -3.01 21.21
C LYS A 212 -16.42 -3.31 21.95
N SER A 213 -16.73 -4.59 22.16
CA SER A 213 -17.93 -5.01 22.90
C SER A 213 -17.88 -4.55 24.37
N HIS A 214 -16.71 -4.61 25.00
CA HIS A 214 -16.55 -4.16 26.39
C HIS A 214 -16.77 -2.64 26.52
N ARG A 215 -16.20 -1.84 25.61
CA ARG A 215 -16.39 -0.37 25.60
C ARG A 215 -17.85 0.02 25.35
N SER A 216 -18.58 -0.73 24.53
CA SER A 216 -20.01 -0.50 24.27
C SER A 216 -20.92 -0.86 25.45
N SER A 217 -20.45 -1.67 26.40
CA SER A 217 -21.24 -2.19 27.53
C SER A 217 -21.06 -1.37 28.81
N GLN A 218 -20.13 -0.41 28.85
CA GLN A 218 -19.97 0.43 30.04
C GLN A 218 -21.11 1.47 30.10
N PRO A 219 -21.96 1.47 31.15
CA PRO A 219 -22.90 2.54 31.36
C PRO A 219 -22.12 3.83 31.66
N HIS A 220 -22.48 4.93 30.99
CA HIS A 220 -21.98 6.26 31.34
C HIS A 220 -22.17 6.45 32.85
N THR A 221 -21.05 6.51 33.59
CA THR A 221 -21.09 6.83 35.01
C THR A 221 -21.39 8.33 35.12
N THR A 222 -22.67 8.67 35.10
CA THR A 222 -23.14 10.00 35.50
C THR A 222 -22.89 10.10 37.00
N VAL A 223 -21.78 10.71 37.38
CA VAL A 223 -21.50 11.08 38.77
C VAL A 223 -22.49 12.18 39.14
N LEU A 224 -23.66 11.79 39.68
CA LEU A 224 -24.57 12.71 40.34
C LEU A 224 -23.97 13.02 41.70
N ALA A 225 -23.32 14.19 41.81
CA ALA A 225 -22.87 14.72 43.08
C ALA A 225 -24.10 15.00 43.96
N THR A 226 -24.29 14.20 45.00
CA THR A 226 -25.26 14.47 46.06
C THR A 226 -24.75 15.66 46.86
N LEU A 227 -25.40 16.82 46.73
CA LEU A 227 -25.17 17.95 47.62
C LEU A 227 -25.65 17.56 49.01
N VAL A 228 -24.72 17.38 49.94
CA VAL A 228 -25.01 17.30 51.37
C VAL A 228 -25.45 18.69 51.81
N SER A 229 -26.75 18.89 52.05
CA SER A 229 -27.24 20.06 52.77
C SER A 229 -26.67 20.04 54.18
N VAL A 230 -25.78 20.98 54.46
CA VAL A 230 -25.36 21.29 55.83
C VAL A 230 -26.45 22.15 56.44
N ASP A 231 -27.21 21.59 57.37
CA ASP A 231 -28.10 22.37 58.25
C ASP A 231 -27.24 23.31 59.09
N VAL A 232 -27.47 24.62 58.92
CA VAL A 232 -26.83 25.67 59.71
C VAL A 232 -27.54 25.75 61.05
N GLU A 233 -26.93 25.15 62.07
CA GLU A 233 -27.36 25.27 63.47
C GLU A 233 -27.09 26.71 63.96
N SER A 234 -28.14 27.39 64.41
CA SER A 234 -28.08 28.76 64.93
C SER A 234 -27.43 28.80 66.32
N PRO A 235 -26.58 29.79 66.66
CA PRO A 235 -25.93 29.84 67.97
C PRO A 235 -26.88 30.37 69.05
N PRO A 236 -26.73 29.93 70.31
CA PRO A 236 -27.57 30.39 71.41
C PRO A 236 -27.14 31.78 71.90
N SER A 237 -28.13 32.64 72.11
CA SER A 237 -28.00 33.95 72.74
C SER A 237 -27.47 33.84 74.17
N GLN A 238 -26.29 34.39 74.44
CA GLN A 238 -25.76 34.55 75.79
C GLN A 238 -26.30 35.84 76.42
N LEU A 239 -26.99 35.70 77.55
CA LEU A 239 -27.33 36.77 78.48
C LEU A 239 -26.07 37.15 79.29
N ARG A 240 -25.57 38.38 79.10
CA ARG A 240 -25.11 39.28 80.18
C ARG A 240 -24.76 40.66 79.66
#